data_AF-A0A7Y8G118-F1
#
_entry.id   AF-A0A7Y8G118-F1
#
_cell.length_a   1.000
_cell.length_b   1.000
_cell.length_c   1.000
_cell.angle_alpha   90.00
_cell.angle_beta   90.00
_cell.angle_gamma   90.00
#
_symmetry.space_group_name_H-M   'P 1'
#
loop_
_entity.id
_entity.type
_entity.pdbx_description
1 polymer ?
#
loop_
_entity_poly.entity_id
_entity_poly.type
_entity_poly.pdbx_seq_one_letter_code
_entity_poly.pdbx_strand_id
1 'polypeptide(L)'
;MLTIFFYALVFGFVFCLSPGAVLAETLRRGLLHGFTPALLVQFGSLVGDAVWAVIGLTGIALLIQHDAVRVPLTVVCALYLAWLGIRSLIDAWKLPESDDAPASTRQNALATGAAISLANPKNIVYWGALGSALSGIVGTTPSHGQTLMFFAGFMLASVLSCFLLAGLVNLLRQNASPTWQRISYAACGLVLIYLAILAAQGI
;
A
#
# COMPACT_ATOMS: atom_id res chain seq x y z
N MET A 1 -3.38 -8.50 -26.27
CA MET A 1 -3.95 -8.92 -24.96
C MET A 1 -2.87 -9.48 -24.04
N LEU A 2 -2.15 -10.52 -24.46
CA LEU A 2 -1.09 -11.13 -23.64
C LEU A 2 0.02 -10.14 -23.24
N THR A 3 0.48 -9.29 -24.16
CA THR A 3 1.50 -8.25 -23.88
C THR A 3 1.03 -7.25 -22.81
N ILE A 4 -0.23 -6.82 -22.86
CA ILE A 4 -0.81 -5.89 -21.88
C ILE A 4 -0.85 -6.55 -20.50
N PHE A 5 -1.25 -7.82 -20.45
CA PHE A 5 -1.26 -8.60 -19.23
C PHE A 5 0.14 -8.75 -18.62
N PHE A 6 1.17 -9.02 -19.43
CA PHE A 6 2.55 -9.08 -18.97
C PHE A 6 3.06 -7.73 -18.44
N TYR A 7 2.79 -6.62 -19.14
CA TYR A 7 3.13 -5.30 -18.62
C TYR A 7 2.43 -5.02 -17.29
N ALA A 8 1.15 -5.35 -17.18
CA ALA A 8 0.39 -5.19 -15.95
C ALA A 8 0.95 -6.03 -14.80
N LEU A 9 1.40 -7.27 -15.07
CA LEU A 9 2.08 -8.10 -14.07
C LEU A 9 3.37 -7.45 -13.58
N VAL A 10 4.24 -7.01 -14.50
CA VAL A 10 5.52 -6.38 -14.16
C VAL A 10 5.29 -5.11 -13.33
N PHE A 11 4.37 -4.25 -13.77
CA PHE A 11 3.98 -3.05 -13.05
C PHE A 11 3.41 -3.36 -11.67
N GLY A 12 2.52 -4.35 -11.55
CA GLY A 12 1.98 -4.79 -10.27
C GLY A 12 3.07 -5.23 -9.30
N PHE A 13 4.01 -6.08 -9.75
CA PHE A 13 5.12 -6.51 -8.91
C PHE A 13 6.01 -5.35 -8.46
N VAL A 14 6.44 -4.48 -9.39
CA VAL A 14 7.26 -3.31 -9.07
C VAL A 14 6.55 -2.39 -8.07
N PHE A 15 5.25 -2.18 -8.23
CA PHE A 15 4.45 -1.36 -7.33
C PHE A 15 4.34 -1.96 -5.92
N CYS A 16 4.00 -3.25 -5.82
CA CYS A 16 3.80 -3.90 -4.52
C CYS A 16 5.12 -4.12 -3.76
N LEU A 17 6.22 -4.38 -4.47
CA LEU A 17 7.54 -4.61 -3.87
C LEU A 17 8.28 -3.31 -3.54
N SER A 18 7.91 -2.18 -4.17
CA SER A 18 8.61 -0.92 -3.91
C SER A 18 8.31 -0.38 -2.51
N PRO A 19 9.32 0.15 -1.80
CA PRO A 19 9.16 0.68 -0.46
C PRO A 19 8.01 1.69 -0.33
N GLY A 20 7.27 1.62 0.76
CA GLY A 20 6.14 2.51 1.02
C GLY A 20 5.39 2.15 2.30
N ALA A 21 4.33 2.90 2.57
CA ALA A 21 3.53 2.79 3.80
C ALA A 21 2.96 1.37 4.04
N VAL A 22 2.43 0.74 2.99
CA VAL A 22 1.85 -0.62 3.07
C VAL A 22 2.93 -1.64 3.44
N LEU A 23 4.08 -1.63 2.75
CA LEU A 23 5.19 -2.55 3.04
C LEU A 23 5.73 -2.35 4.46
N ALA A 24 5.84 -1.10 4.91
CA ALA A 24 6.29 -0.78 6.26
C ALA A 24 5.33 -1.32 7.34
N GLU A 25 4.02 -1.21 7.14
CA GLU A 25 3.01 -1.77 8.05
C GLU A 25 2.98 -3.31 8.01
N THR A 26 3.16 -3.90 6.82
CA THR A 26 3.26 -5.35 6.65
C THR A 26 4.48 -5.92 7.38
N LEU A 27 5.63 -5.24 7.30
CA LEU A 27 6.82 -5.57 8.09
C LEU A 27 6.53 -5.46 9.59
N ARG A 28 5.93 -4.34 10.02
CA ARG A 28 5.61 -4.06 11.43
C ARG A 28 4.76 -5.19 12.04
N ARG A 29 3.58 -5.43 11.46
CA ARG A 29 2.65 -6.46 11.98
C ARG A 29 3.16 -7.87 11.77
N GLY A 30 3.84 -8.11 10.66
CA GLY A 30 4.35 -9.44 10.34
C GLY A 30 5.50 -9.86 11.22
N LEU A 31 6.40 -8.95 11.60
CA LEU A 31 7.51 -9.27 12.50
C LEU A 31 7.03 -9.56 13.94
N LEU A 32 5.94 -8.95 14.41
CA LEU A 32 5.36 -9.30 15.71
C LEU A 32 4.51 -10.56 15.65
N HIS A 33 3.48 -10.52 14.79
CA HIS A 33 2.37 -11.46 14.86
C HIS A 33 2.40 -12.54 13.76
N GLY A 34 3.44 -12.55 12.93
CA GLY A 34 3.68 -13.58 11.93
C GLY A 34 2.94 -13.35 10.60
N PHE A 35 2.85 -14.43 9.83
CA PHE A 35 2.33 -14.42 8.46
C PHE A 35 0.91 -13.85 8.32
N THR A 36 -0.05 -14.31 9.14
CA THR A 36 -1.47 -13.98 8.94
C THR A 36 -1.76 -12.49 9.05
N PRO A 37 -1.26 -11.75 10.06
CA PRO A 37 -1.51 -10.30 10.13
C PRO A 37 -0.81 -9.50 9.03
N ALA A 38 0.38 -9.94 8.58
CA ALA A 38 1.03 -9.36 7.40
C ALA A 38 0.18 -9.56 6.15
N LEU A 39 -0.33 -10.77 5.94
CA LEU A 39 -1.19 -11.10 4.82
C LEU A 39 -2.49 -10.29 4.84
N LEU A 40 -3.11 -10.11 6.01
CA LEU A 40 -4.33 -9.31 6.16
C LEU A 40 -4.10 -7.83 5.82
N VAL A 41 -2.96 -7.24 6.20
CA VAL A 41 -2.60 -5.87 5.77
C VAL A 41 -2.49 -5.78 4.25
N GLN A 42 -1.77 -6.72 3.63
CA GLN A 42 -1.60 -6.75 2.18
C GLN A 42 -2.94 -6.97 1.46
N PHE A 43 -3.78 -7.89 1.92
CA PHE A 43 -5.12 -8.09 1.35
C PHE A 43 -6.02 -6.85 1.54
N GLY A 44 -5.90 -6.17 2.68
CA GLY A 44 -6.53 -4.88 2.89
C GLY A 44 -6.08 -3.85 1.86
N SER A 45 -4.77 -3.77 1.58
CA SER A 45 -4.23 -2.81 0.62
C SER A 45 -4.76 -3.03 -0.80
N LEU A 46 -5.08 -4.28 -1.18
CA LEU A 46 -5.69 -4.58 -2.48
C LEU A 46 -6.99 -3.81 -2.72
N VAL A 47 -7.76 -3.52 -1.66
CA VAL A 47 -8.98 -2.70 -1.79
C VAL A 47 -8.64 -1.29 -2.24
N GLY A 48 -7.66 -0.66 -1.58
CA GLY A 48 -7.21 0.67 -1.97
C GLY A 48 -6.54 0.68 -3.34
N ASP A 49 -5.73 -0.34 -3.64
CA ASP A 49 -5.07 -0.48 -4.93
C ASP A 49 -6.10 -0.65 -6.06
N ALA A 50 -7.18 -1.40 -5.83
CA ALA A 50 -8.28 -1.57 -6.78
C ALA A 50 -9.09 -0.28 -6.98
N VAL A 51 -9.38 0.46 -5.91
CA VAL A 51 -10.06 1.76 -6.02
C VAL A 51 -9.22 2.73 -6.86
N TRP A 52 -7.93 2.86 -6.54
CA TRP A 52 -7.02 3.71 -7.29
C TRP A 52 -6.81 3.24 -8.73
N ALA A 53 -6.79 1.92 -8.97
CA ALA A 53 -6.74 1.33 -10.30
C ALA A 53 -7.95 1.74 -11.14
N VAL A 54 -9.16 1.60 -10.58
CA VAL A 54 -10.38 1.99 -11.28
C VAL A 54 -10.36 3.49 -11.59
N ILE A 55 -9.98 4.33 -10.63
CA ILE A 55 -9.87 5.78 -10.82
C ILE A 55 -8.86 6.13 -11.94
N GLY A 56 -7.67 5.53 -11.90
CA GLY A 56 -6.60 5.79 -12.87
C GLY A 56 -6.95 5.31 -14.28
N LEU A 57 -7.53 4.12 -14.40
CA LEU A 57 -7.81 3.48 -15.68
C LEU A 57 -9.09 3.97 -16.36
N THR A 58 -10.02 4.56 -15.62
CA THR A 58 -11.25 5.16 -16.18
C THR A 58 -11.09 6.64 -16.54
N GLY A 59 -9.94 7.25 -16.24
CA GLY A 59 -9.71 8.68 -16.46
C GLY A 59 -10.38 9.60 -15.42
N ILE A 60 -11.09 9.02 -14.43
CA ILE A 60 -11.61 9.75 -13.25
C ILE A 60 -10.46 10.44 -12.50
N ALA A 61 -9.23 9.96 -12.62
CA ALA A 61 -8.03 10.64 -12.12
C ALA A 61 -7.91 12.11 -12.56
N LEU A 62 -8.51 12.52 -13.69
CA LEU A 62 -8.57 13.92 -14.11
C LEU A 62 -9.35 14.79 -13.11
N LEU A 63 -10.36 14.25 -12.42
CA LEU A 63 -11.10 14.96 -11.36
C LEU A 63 -10.23 15.23 -10.13
N ILE A 64 -9.21 14.39 -9.88
CA ILE A 64 -8.26 14.56 -8.78
C ILE A 64 -7.27 15.69 -9.07
N GLN A 65 -7.16 16.17 -10.31
CA GLN A 65 -6.40 17.37 -10.60
C GLN A 65 -7.11 18.66 -10.18
N HIS A 66 -8.43 18.61 -9.95
CA HIS A 66 -9.18 19.76 -9.49
C HIS A 66 -8.90 20.01 -8.00
N ASP A 67 -8.45 21.22 -7.64
CA ASP A 67 -8.03 21.54 -6.26
C ASP A 67 -9.13 21.25 -5.23
N ALA A 68 -10.40 21.49 -5.58
CA ALA A 68 -11.55 21.19 -4.72
C ALA A 68 -11.68 19.71 -4.30
N VAL A 69 -11.11 18.77 -5.07
CA VAL A 69 -11.07 17.34 -4.75
C VAL A 69 -9.70 16.94 -4.22
N ARG A 70 -8.63 17.45 -4.88
CA ARG A 70 -7.24 17.16 -4.51
C ARG A 70 -6.95 17.53 -3.06
N VAL A 71 -7.26 18.78 -2.67
CA VAL A 71 -6.84 19.33 -1.39
C VAL A 71 -7.50 18.61 -0.21
N PRO A 72 -8.85 18.44 -0.14
CA PRO A 72 -9.46 17.71 0.97
C PRO A 72 -8.99 16.26 1.06
N LEU A 73 -8.85 15.58 -0.09
CA LEU A 73 -8.37 14.20 -0.13
C LEU A 73 -6.95 14.10 0.42
N THR A 74 -6.04 14.95 -0.03
CA THR A 74 -4.65 14.97 0.44
C THR A 74 -4.56 15.26 1.94
N VAL A 75 -5.37 16.18 2.47
CA VAL A 75 -5.42 16.47 3.91
C VAL A 75 -5.83 15.23 4.71
N VAL A 76 -6.92 14.56 4.31
CA VAL A 76 -7.40 13.35 4.99
C VAL A 76 -6.33 12.24 4.96
N CYS A 77 -5.69 12.06 3.82
CA CYS A 77 -4.60 11.09 3.65
C CYS A 77 -3.42 11.40 4.57
N ALA A 78 -2.95 12.65 4.57
CA ALA A 78 -1.81 13.09 5.38
C ALA A 78 -2.09 12.93 6.89
N LEU A 79 -3.28 13.33 7.36
CA LEU A 79 -3.68 13.17 8.76
C LEU A 79 -3.70 11.70 9.17
N TYR A 80 -4.24 10.82 8.32
CA TYR A 80 -4.29 9.39 8.61
C TYR A 80 -2.88 8.76 8.67
N LEU A 81 -2.00 9.10 7.72
CA LEU A 81 -0.61 8.63 7.72
C LEU A 81 0.18 9.14 8.94
N ALA A 82 0.00 10.41 9.31
CA ALA A 82 0.62 10.99 10.50
C ALA A 82 0.17 10.27 11.77
N TRP A 83 -1.15 10.05 11.91
CA TRP A 83 -1.71 9.31 13.05
C TRP A 83 -1.13 7.88 13.16
N LEU A 84 -1.05 7.17 12.04
CA LEU A 84 -0.50 5.81 12.02
C LEU A 84 1.01 5.80 12.31
N GLY A 85 1.74 6.77 11.79
CA GLY A 85 3.17 6.93 12.03
C GLY A 85 3.48 7.21 13.50
N ILE A 86 2.74 8.13 14.13
CA ILE A 86 2.84 8.40 15.58
C ILE A 86 2.56 7.14 16.39
N ARG A 87 1.49 6.39 16.04
CA ARG A 87 1.15 5.14 16.73
C ARG A 87 2.29 4.10 16.61
N SER A 88 2.90 3.98 15.43
CA SER A 88 4.04 3.08 15.22
C SER A 88 5.28 3.49 16.02
N LEU A 89 5.54 4.79 16.21
CA LEU A 89 6.62 5.28 17.08
C LEU A 89 6.35 4.98 18.56
N ILE A 90 5.10 5.17 19.02
CA ILE A 90 4.70 4.82 20.39
C ILE A 90 4.91 3.32 20.65
N ASP A 91 4.51 2.48 19.69
CA ASP A 91 4.69 1.03 19.74
C ASP A 91 6.19 0.62 19.65
N ALA A 92 7.08 1.47 19.12
CA ALA A 92 8.52 1.24 19.13
C ALA A 92 9.14 1.44 20.52
N TRP A 93 8.61 2.41 21.29
CA TRP A 93 9.10 2.77 22.62
C TRP A 93 8.55 1.87 23.72
N LYS A 94 7.27 1.50 23.63
CA LYS A 94 6.68 0.45 24.46
C LYS A 94 7.08 -0.88 23.82
N LEU A 95 8.19 -1.48 24.28
CA LEU A 95 8.61 -2.82 23.83
C LEU A 95 7.37 -3.73 23.79
N PRO A 96 7.22 -4.62 22.78
CA PRO A 96 6.22 -5.66 22.88
C PRO A 96 6.65 -6.56 24.04
N GLU A 97 6.12 -6.31 25.24
CA GLU A 97 5.97 -7.41 26.18
C GLU A 97 5.17 -8.47 25.42
N SER A 98 5.71 -9.68 25.43
CA SER A 98 5.06 -10.88 24.93
C SER A 98 3.86 -11.17 25.83
N ASP A 99 2.83 -10.34 25.71
CA ASP A 99 1.57 -10.51 26.39
C ASP A 99 0.49 -10.56 25.33
N ASP A 100 -0.41 -11.52 25.49
CA ASP A 100 -1.44 -11.93 24.55
C ASP A 100 -2.17 -10.73 23.92
N ALA A 101 -1.67 -10.28 22.77
CA ALA A 101 -2.30 -9.17 22.05
C ALA A 101 -3.73 -9.61 21.67
N PRO A 102 -4.78 -8.88 22.11
CA PRO A 102 -6.15 -9.33 21.95
C PRO A 102 -6.51 -9.47 20.47
N ALA A 103 -7.52 -10.32 20.19
CA ALA A 103 -8.05 -10.61 18.85
C ALA A 103 -8.40 -9.35 18.02
N SER A 104 -8.61 -8.20 18.68
CA SER A 104 -8.82 -6.88 18.06
C SER A 104 -7.64 -6.40 17.18
N THR A 105 -6.43 -6.91 17.42
CA THR A 105 -5.22 -6.58 16.63
C THR A 105 -5.26 -7.20 15.23
N ARG A 106 -5.93 -8.36 15.07
CA ARG A 106 -6.10 -9.06 13.78
C ARG A 106 -7.24 -8.46 12.95
N GLN A 107 -8.38 -8.15 13.57
CA GLN A 107 -9.53 -7.54 12.87
C GLN A 107 -9.20 -6.15 12.31
N ASN A 108 -8.31 -5.40 12.96
CA ASN A 108 -7.86 -4.11 12.46
C ASN A 108 -6.84 -4.19 11.31
N ALA A 109 -6.20 -5.32 11.04
CA ALA A 109 -5.11 -5.41 10.05
C ALA A 109 -5.57 -5.16 8.62
N LEU A 110 -6.68 -5.78 8.24
CA LEU A 110 -7.27 -5.62 6.90
C LEU A 110 -7.79 -4.19 6.69
N ALA A 111 -8.55 -3.66 7.64
CA ALA A 111 -9.03 -2.27 7.59
C ALA A 111 -7.86 -1.27 7.56
N THR A 112 -6.80 -1.51 8.33
CA THR A 112 -5.60 -0.67 8.32
C THR A 112 -4.90 -0.72 6.96
N GLY A 113 -4.74 -1.91 6.37
CA GLY A 113 -4.15 -2.04 5.03
C GLY A 113 -4.94 -1.28 3.96
N ALA A 114 -6.26 -1.38 3.99
CA ALA A 114 -7.15 -0.66 3.08
C ALA A 114 -7.03 0.85 3.27
N ALA A 115 -7.09 1.33 4.51
CA ALA A 115 -6.99 2.75 4.82
C ALA A 115 -5.60 3.32 4.48
N ILE A 116 -4.51 2.59 4.73
CA ILE A 116 -3.16 2.99 4.31
C ILE A 116 -3.08 3.10 2.80
N SER A 117 -3.54 2.09 2.06
CA SER A 117 -3.48 2.11 0.59
C SER A 117 -4.33 3.23 0.00
N LEU A 118 -5.54 3.45 0.53
CA LEU A 118 -6.39 4.57 0.13
C LEU A 118 -5.72 5.92 0.42
N ALA A 119 -5.08 6.05 1.58
CA ALA A 119 -4.37 7.25 2.01
C ALA A 119 -2.96 7.42 1.39
N ASN A 120 -2.52 6.47 0.55
CA ASN A 120 -1.13 6.44 0.11
C ASN A 120 -0.91 7.44 -1.05
N PRO A 121 -0.09 8.50 -0.88
CA PRO A 121 0.20 9.43 -1.96
C PRO A 121 0.88 8.74 -3.15
N LYS A 122 1.62 7.65 -2.90
CA LYS A 122 2.22 6.81 -3.96
C LYS A 122 1.15 6.28 -4.91
N ASN A 123 -0.02 5.89 -4.41
CA ASN A 123 -1.09 5.33 -5.24
C ASN A 123 -1.65 6.37 -6.21
N ILE A 124 -1.78 7.63 -5.76
CA ILE A 124 -2.24 8.75 -6.58
C ILE A 124 -1.30 8.97 -7.77
N VAL A 125 -0.01 9.14 -7.48
CA VAL A 125 1.01 9.41 -8.49
C VAL A 125 1.15 8.22 -9.44
N TYR A 126 1.20 7.01 -8.88
CA TYR A 126 1.40 5.79 -9.66
C TYR A 126 0.25 5.54 -10.63
N TRP A 127 -1.01 5.60 -10.16
CA TRP A 127 -2.18 5.35 -11.00
C TRP A 127 -2.49 6.51 -11.95
N GLY A 128 -2.15 7.75 -11.58
CA GLY A 128 -2.17 8.87 -12.51
C GLY A 128 -1.23 8.66 -13.70
N ALA A 129 -0.01 8.18 -13.45
CA ALA A 129 0.93 7.85 -14.53
C ALA A 129 0.48 6.62 -15.34
N LEU A 130 0.06 5.55 -14.67
CA LEU A 130 -0.31 4.29 -15.32
C LEU A 130 -1.53 4.42 -16.25
N GLY A 131 -2.49 5.27 -15.89
CA GLY A 131 -3.65 5.57 -16.74
C GLY A 131 -3.24 6.05 -18.13
N SER A 132 -2.22 6.93 -18.20
CA SER A 132 -1.66 7.39 -19.47
C SER A 132 -0.75 6.35 -20.15
N ALA A 133 0.03 5.60 -19.36
CA ALA A 133 0.95 4.59 -19.86
C ALA A 133 0.24 3.47 -20.63
N LEU A 134 -0.97 3.05 -20.18
CA LEU A 134 -1.76 2.05 -20.91
C LEU A 134 -2.11 2.52 -22.33
N SER A 135 -2.46 3.80 -22.50
CA SER A 135 -2.74 4.37 -23.83
C SER A 135 -1.48 4.38 -24.69
N GLY A 136 -0.31 4.64 -24.11
CA GLY A 136 0.98 4.54 -24.81
C GLY A 136 1.34 3.12 -25.22
N ILE A 137 1.04 2.11 -24.38
CA ILE A 137 1.28 0.69 -24.68
C ILE A 137 0.38 0.19 -25.82
N VAL A 138 -0.87 0.67 -25.86
CA VAL A 138 -1.84 0.29 -26.90
C VAL A 138 -1.64 1.13 -28.18
N GLY A 139 -1.09 2.33 -28.08
CA GLY A 139 -0.92 3.28 -29.18
C GLY A 139 -2.19 4.05 -29.56
N THR A 140 -3.31 3.76 -28.90
CA THR A 140 -4.63 4.38 -29.11
C THR A 140 -5.38 4.41 -27.77
N THR A 141 -6.60 4.97 -27.76
CA THR A 141 -7.52 4.82 -26.63
C THR A 141 -7.75 3.33 -26.34
N PRO A 142 -7.46 2.86 -25.11
CA PRO A 142 -7.64 1.45 -24.76
C PRO A 142 -9.11 1.03 -24.82
N SER A 143 -9.39 -0.14 -25.38
CA SER A 143 -10.73 -0.73 -25.33
C SER A 143 -11.05 -1.26 -23.93
N HIS A 144 -12.34 -1.39 -23.60
CA HIS A 144 -12.77 -1.95 -22.31
C HIS A 144 -12.13 -3.30 -21.98
N GLY A 145 -11.96 -4.17 -22.98
CA GLY A 145 -11.30 -5.46 -22.81
C GLY A 145 -9.80 -5.33 -22.49
N GLN A 146 -9.10 -4.36 -23.07
CA GLN A 146 -7.69 -4.09 -22.79
C GLN A 146 -7.51 -3.53 -21.38
N THR A 147 -8.38 -2.61 -20.97
CA THR A 147 -8.39 -2.04 -19.62
C THR A 147 -8.67 -3.11 -18.57
N LEU A 148 -9.65 -4.00 -18.81
CA LEU A 148 -9.97 -5.10 -17.90
C LEU A 148 -8.83 -6.12 -17.82
N MET A 149 -8.18 -6.43 -18.95
CA MET A 149 -7.02 -7.33 -18.98
C MET A 149 -5.84 -6.75 -18.19
N PHE A 150 -5.59 -5.44 -18.33
CA PHE A 150 -4.57 -4.74 -17.57
C PHE A 150 -4.89 -4.76 -16.07
N PHE A 151 -6.11 -4.43 -15.69
CA PHE A 151 -6.56 -4.49 -14.30
C PHE A 151 -6.40 -5.91 -13.72
N ALA A 152 -6.83 -6.94 -14.45
CA ALA A 152 -6.72 -8.33 -14.01
C ALA A 152 -5.25 -8.77 -13.82
N GLY A 153 -4.36 -8.42 -14.75
CA GLY A 153 -2.93 -8.70 -14.62
C GLY A 153 -2.30 -8.00 -13.42
N PHE A 154 -2.64 -6.73 -13.21
CA PHE A 154 -2.16 -5.98 -12.05
C PHE A 154 -2.65 -6.59 -10.73
N MET A 155 -3.93 -6.95 -10.65
CA MET A 155 -4.52 -7.56 -9.46
C MET A 155 -3.92 -8.92 -9.17
N LEU A 156 -3.66 -9.74 -10.20
CA LEU A 156 -2.98 -11.02 -10.02
C LEU A 156 -1.58 -10.83 -9.44
N ALA A 157 -0.78 -9.92 -10.00
CA ALA A 157 0.55 -9.61 -9.46
C ALA A 157 0.46 -9.09 -8.02
N SER A 158 -0.54 -8.28 -7.70
CA SER A 158 -0.76 -7.73 -6.36
C SER A 158 -1.08 -8.84 -5.36
N VAL A 159 -1.99 -9.75 -5.70
CA VAL A 159 -2.33 -10.92 -4.86
C VAL A 159 -1.10 -11.80 -4.65
N LEU A 160 -0.34 -12.13 -5.71
CA LEU A 160 0.89 -12.92 -5.58
C LEU A 160 1.91 -12.22 -4.68
N SER A 161 2.05 -10.91 -4.81
CA SER A 161 2.93 -10.10 -3.97
C SER A 161 2.49 -10.09 -2.50
N CYS A 162 1.19 -10.17 -2.21
CA CYS A 162 0.68 -10.30 -0.83
C CYS A 162 1.25 -11.54 -0.14
N PHE A 163 1.15 -12.70 -0.80
CA PHE A 163 1.68 -13.96 -0.27
C PHE A 163 3.20 -13.94 -0.18
N LEU A 164 3.87 -13.41 -1.20
CA LEU A 164 5.33 -13.29 -1.23
C LEU A 164 5.86 -12.45 -0.07
N LEU A 165 5.31 -11.25 0.12
CA LEU A 165 5.73 -10.33 1.17
C LEU A 165 5.39 -10.87 2.56
N ALA A 166 4.18 -11.39 2.77
CA ALA A 166 3.84 -12.02 4.05
C ALA A 166 4.75 -13.21 4.38
N GLY A 167 5.09 -14.03 3.37
CA GLY A 167 6.02 -15.15 3.50
C GLY A 167 7.43 -14.69 3.85
N LEU A 168 7.96 -13.70 3.14
CA LEU A 168 9.28 -13.11 3.40
C LEU A 168 9.36 -12.52 4.80
N VAL A 169 8.35 -11.78 5.24
CA VAL A 169 8.30 -11.22 6.59
C VAL A 169 8.24 -12.31 7.65
N ASN A 170 7.51 -13.41 7.40
CA ASN A 170 7.46 -14.54 8.32
C ASN A 170 8.81 -15.29 8.42
N LEU A 171 9.58 -15.35 7.33
CA LEU A 171 10.95 -15.87 7.37
C LEU A 171 11.88 -14.93 8.14
N LEU A 172 11.81 -13.63 7.87
CA LEU A 172 12.59 -12.62 8.59
C LEU A 172 12.28 -12.61 10.10
N ARG A 173 11.02 -12.83 10.48
CA ARG A 173 10.59 -12.92 11.88
C ARG A 173 11.30 -14.04 12.64
N GLN A 174 11.50 -15.20 12.03
CA GLN A 174 12.14 -16.35 12.69
C GLN A 174 13.58 -16.05 13.11
N ASN A 175 14.20 -15.05 12.47
CA ASN A 175 15.57 -14.62 12.74
C ASN A 175 15.64 -13.22 13.39
N ALA A 176 14.51 -12.59 13.70
CA ALA A 176 14.47 -11.20 14.17
C ALA A 176 14.69 -11.09 15.68
N SER A 177 15.69 -10.31 16.08
CA SER A 177 15.91 -9.94 17.49
C SER A 177 14.92 -8.86 17.97
N PRO A 178 14.69 -8.71 19.29
CA PRO A 178 13.83 -7.66 19.84
C PRO A 178 14.26 -6.23 19.43
N THR A 179 15.58 -6.02 19.27
CA THR A 179 16.14 -4.75 18.77
C THR A 179 15.76 -4.51 17.31
N TRP A 180 15.75 -5.56 16.47
CA TRP A 180 15.36 -5.46 15.07
C TRP A 180 13.87 -5.12 14.91
N GLN A 181 13.03 -5.68 15.79
CA GLN A 181 11.62 -5.32 15.87
C GLN A 181 11.52 -3.82 16.19
N ARG A 182 12.10 -3.33 17.30
CA ARG A 182 12.06 -1.89 17.64
C ARG A 182 12.53 -0.97 16.50
N ILE A 183 13.63 -1.30 15.82
CA ILE A 183 14.14 -0.53 14.69
C ILE A 183 13.12 -0.51 13.54
N SER A 184 12.49 -1.65 13.23
CA SER A 184 11.48 -1.74 12.19
C SER A 184 10.24 -0.90 12.51
N TYR A 185 9.80 -0.88 13.77
CA TYR A 185 8.71 -0.01 14.23
C TYR A 185 9.05 1.48 14.10
N ALA A 186 10.23 1.86 14.57
CA ALA A 186 10.70 3.24 14.47
C ALA A 186 10.84 3.69 13.01
N ALA A 187 11.45 2.85 12.16
CA ALA A 187 11.61 3.11 10.74
C ALA A 187 10.26 3.24 10.03
N CYS A 188 9.30 2.34 10.32
CA CYS A 188 7.95 2.43 9.78
C CYS A 188 7.25 3.74 10.19
N GLY A 189 7.29 4.08 11.48
CA GLY A 189 6.71 5.31 11.99
C GLY A 189 7.30 6.56 11.34
N LEU A 190 8.63 6.63 11.23
CA LEU A 190 9.34 7.73 10.58
C LEU A 190 9.00 7.85 9.09
N VAL A 191 8.95 6.74 8.35
CA VAL A 191 8.57 6.73 6.94
C VAL A 191 7.12 7.19 6.75
N LEU A 192 6.19 6.73 7.59
CA LEU A 192 4.79 7.15 7.52
C LEU A 192 4.61 8.66 7.79
N ILE A 193 5.30 9.19 8.80
CA ILE A 193 5.28 10.63 9.10
C ILE A 193 5.92 11.42 7.97
N TYR A 194 7.05 10.96 7.42
CA TYR A 194 7.69 11.58 6.27
C TYR A 194 6.75 11.64 5.06
N LEU A 195 6.06 10.54 4.75
CA LEU A 195 5.08 10.49 3.66
C LEU A 195 3.88 11.42 3.93
N ALA A 196 3.44 11.56 5.17
CA ALA A 196 2.40 12.50 5.55
C ALA A 196 2.81 13.95 5.29
N ILE A 197 4.05 14.32 5.68
CA ILE A 197 4.60 15.66 5.43
C ILE A 197 4.73 15.91 3.92
N LEU A 198 5.27 14.94 3.18
CA LEU A 198 5.43 15.04 1.73
C LEU A 198 4.09 15.19 1.01
N ALA A 199 3.05 14.46 1.44
CA ALA A 199 1.70 14.63 0.94
C ALA A 199 1.17 16.04 1.20
N ALA A 200 1.35 16.57 2.42
CA ALA A 200 0.89 17.91 2.80
C ALA A 200 1.62 19.04 2.07
N GLN A 201 2.88 18.85 1.68
CA GLN A 201 3.64 19.81 0.88
C GLN A 201 3.17 19.91 -0.58
N GLY A 202 2.42 18.91 -1.07
CA GLY A 202 1.85 18.90 -2.41
C GLY A 202 0.48 19.58 -2.54
N ILE A 203 0.00 20.21 -1.47
CA ILE A 203 -1.25 21.00 -1.45
C ILE A 203 -0.98 22.39 -1.97
#